data_AF-D0P3R4-F1
#
_entry.id   AF-D0P3R4-F1
#
_cell.length_a   1.000
_cell.length_b   1.000
_cell.length_c   1.000
_cell.angle_alpha   90.00
_cell.angle_beta   90.00
_cell.angle_gamma   90.00
#
_symmetry.space_group_name_H-M   'P 1'
#
loop_
_entity.id
_entity.type
_entity.pdbx_description
1 polymer ?
#
loop_
_entity_poly.entity_id
_entity_poly.type
_entity_poly.pdbx_seq_one_letter_code
_entity_poly.pdbx_strand_id
1 'polypeptide(L)'
;MELTFISLLPRTMLNRGDEASRRFACIVLDCVLDLISCVGVELMIVLSYASDYNVSVMGFWDFMWQNDEWAARALNEFRMVFVVSLSDLASRAIFSLGLILTTTNMKELLQCLPQQRLRTQCARLMLRAAHLFFGAWGVVVLGLHIHASMQPTLSQCLLQVRPWATSRPSCYLVGLDCHTSTVVQLLIRHCPTLEIPPSISKFHSLHGVKVYNSTIVDWDDSAAFTSENHPNVLSLYLVRVNMTDGVLPAGLHSLDFPPNLRDIEFCVTNLQAIPQDLDLN
;
A
#
# COMPACT_ATOMS: atom_id res chain seq x y z
N MET A 1 0.17 -9.26 31.42
CA MET A 1 0.71 -10.34 32.28
C MET A 1 1.11 -11.57 31.44
N GLU A 2 1.61 -11.37 30.20
CA GLU A 2 1.91 -12.49 29.26
C GLU A 2 3.36 -12.50 28.75
N LEU A 3 4.17 -11.46 29.02
CA LEU A 3 5.55 -11.39 28.52
C LEU A 3 6.58 -12.10 29.43
N THR A 4 6.17 -12.63 30.58
CA THR A 4 7.07 -13.35 31.50
C THR A 4 7.22 -14.84 31.21
N PHE A 5 6.41 -15.43 30.32
CA PHE A 5 6.41 -16.88 30.09
C PHE A 5 7.40 -17.35 29.00
N ILE A 6 7.74 -16.50 28.02
CA ILE A 6 8.62 -16.89 26.89
C ILE A 6 10.10 -16.96 27.32
N SER A 7 10.49 -16.29 28.41
CA SER A 7 11.87 -16.27 28.93
C SER A 7 12.22 -17.44 29.87
N LEU A 8 11.27 -18.33 30.18
CA LEU A 8 11.46 -19.43 31.14
C LEU A 8 11.78 -20.80 30.49
N LEU A 9 11.42 -21.00 29.22
CA LEU A 9 11.70 -22.24 28.48
C LEU A 9 13.20 -22.54 28.25
N PRO A 10 14.09 -21.55 28.06
CA PRO A 10 15.54 -21.85 27.95
C PRO A 10 16.16 -22.20 29.31
N ARG A 11 15.55 -21.77 30.42
CA ARG A 11 16.15 -21.89 31.76
C ARG A 11 16.14 -23.32 32.30
N THR A 12 15.21 -24.16 31.87
CA THR A 12 15.07 -25.55 32.35
C THR A 12 15.86 -26.55 31.50
N MET A 13 16.06 -26.29 30.20
CA MET A 13 16.84 -27.17 29.31
C MET A 13 18.35 -26.95 29.43
N LEU A 14 18.79 -25.78 29.92
CA LEU A 14 20.21 -25.43 30.06
C LEU A 14 20.78 -25.84 31.43
N ASN A 15 20.46 -27.05 31.89
CA ASN A 15 20.67 -27.50 33.27
C ASN A 15 22.00 -28.24 33.52
N ARG A 16 23.04 -28.01 32.70
CA ARG A 16 24.32 -28.74 32.86
C ARG A 16 25.59 -28.01 32.41
N GLY A 17 25.55 -26.68 32.29
CA GLY A 17 26.69 -25.87 31.86
C GLY A 17 27.05 -24.79 32.88
N ASP A 18 28.34 -24.47 32.94
CA ASP A 18 28.93 -23.35 33.72
C ASP A 18 28.12 -22.04 33.54
N GLU A 19 28.00 -21.22 34.58
CA GLU A 19 27.13 -20.01 34.61
C GLU A 19 27.47 -19.04 33.46
N ALA A 20 28.74 -18.98 33.06
CA ALA A 20 29.19 -18.22 31.90
C ALA A 20 28.62 -18.75 30.57
N SER A 21 28.48 -20.08 30.44
CA SER A 21 27.85 -20.71 29.28
C SER A 21 26.35 -20.41 29.21
N ARG A 22 25.68 -20.33 30.38
CA ARG A 22 24.27 -19.94 30.44
C ARG A 22 24.04 -18.52 29.97
N ARG A 23 24.82 -17.57 30.48
CA ARG A 23 24.73 -16.17 30.08
C ARG A 23 25.03 -15.96 28.59
N PHE A 24 26.01 -16.68 28.06
CA PHE A 24 26.33 -16.65 26.63
C PHE A 24 25.16 -17.16 25.77
N ALA A 25 24.55 -18.29 26.15
CA ALA A 25 23.41 -18.84 25.43
C ALA A 25 22.21 -17.90 25.44
N CYS A 26 21.94 -17.21 26.55
CA CYS A 26 20.88 -16.21 26.63
C CYS A 26 21.10 -15.06 25.64
N ILE A 27 22.32 -14.49 25.56
CA ILE A 27 22.61 -13.41 24.60
C ILE A 27 22.37 -13.87 23.16
N VAL A 28 22.86 -15.06 22.81
CA VAL A 28 22.72 -15.59 21.44
C VAL A 28 21.25 -15.78 21.11
N LEU A 29 20.46 -16.30 22.07
CA LEU A 29 19.02 -16.45 21.89
C LEU A 29 18.32 -15.10 21.71
N ASP A 30 18.62 -14.11 22.55
CA ASP A 30 18.05 -12.77 22.45
C ASP A 30 18.39 -12.13 21.08
N CYS A 31 19.66 -12.21 20.65
CA CYS A 31 20.07 -11.73 19.33
C CYS A 31 19.37 -12.44 18.17
N VAL A 32 19.13 -13.75 18.27
CA VAL A 32 18.42 -14.52 17.24
C VAL A 32 16.94 -14.14 17.21
N LEU A 33 16.29 -14.01 18.37
CA LEU A 33 14.89 -13.61 18.46
C LEU A 33 14.67 -12.20 17.89
N ASP A 34 15.58 -11.27 18.17
CA ASP A 34 15.51 -9.92 17.61
C ASP A 34 15.79 -9.87 16.11
N LEU A 35 16.67 -10.73 15.60
CA LEU A 35 16.91 -10.84 14.16
C LEU A 35 15.69 -11.42 13.43
N ILE A 36 15.03 -12.42 14.02
CA ILE A 36 13.81 -13.00 13.47
C ILE A 36 12.67 -11.97 13.48
N SER A 37 12.47 -11.25 14.58
CA SER A 37 11.37 -10.29 14.73
C SER A 37 11.56 -9.04 13.87
N CYS A 38 12.78 -8.49 13.79
CA CYS A 38 13.05 -7.25 13.07
C CYS A 38 13.33 -7.43 11.57
N VAL A 39 13.86 -8.58 11.14
CA VAL A 39 14.27 -8.79 9.73
C VAL A 39 13.59 -10.00 9.13
N GLY A 40 13.48 -11.10 9.89
CA GLY A 40 12.88 -12.34 9.38
C GLY A 40 11.42 -12.16 8.93
N VAL A 41 10.60 -11.52 9.77
CA VAL A 41 9.18 -11.27 9.46
C VAL A 41 9.03 -10.31 8.27
N GLU A 42 9.77 -9.21 8.27
CA GLU A 42 9.71 -8.21 7.19
C GLU A 42 10.16 -8.82 5.85
N LEU A 43 11.25 -9.58 5.85
CA LEU A 43 11.77 -10.23 4.66
C LEU A 43 10.79 -11.29 4.12
N MET A 44 10.15 -12.06 5.00
CA MET A 44 9.16 -13.05 4.58
C MET A 44 7.99 -12.41 3.83
N ILE A 45 7.49 -11.26 4.31
CA ILE A 45 6.43 -10.50 3.64
C ILE A 45 6.94 -9.98 2.30
N VAL A 46 8.11 -9.34 2.24
CA VAL A 46 8.64 -8.83 0.96
C VAL A 46 8.80 -9.96 -0.06
N LEU A 47 9.26 -11.14 0.34
CA LEU A 47 9.40 -12.29 -0.53
C LEU A 47 8.06 -12.84 -1.03
N SER A 48 6.98 -12.77 -0.22
CA SER A 48 5.66 -13.26 -0.67
C SER A 48 5.04 -12.38 -1.75
N TYR A 49 5.39 -11.09 -1.81
CA TYR A 49 4.92 -10.15 -2.86
C TYR A 49 5.95 -9.94 -3.99
N ALA A 50 7.12 -10.56 -3.91
CA ALA A 50 8.20 -10.35 -4.88
C ALA A 50 7.85 -10.84 -6.29
N SER A 51 7.04 -11.90 -6.43
CA SER A 51 6.55 -12.40 -7.72
C SER A 51 5.57 -11.44 -8.40
N ASP A 52 4.84 -10.67 -7.59
CA ASP A 52 3.75 -9.81 -8.02
C ASP A 52 4.23 -8.38 -8.34
N TYR A 53 5.46 -8.06 -7.94
CA TYR A 53 6.08 -6.77 -8.17
C TYR A 53 6.51 -6.61 -9.64
N ASN A 54 6.05 -5.53 -10.27
CA ASN A 54 6.41 -5.23 -11.65
C ASN A 54 7.40 -4.06 -11.75
N VAL A 55 8.55 -4.34 -12.35
CA VAL A 55 9.64 -3.37 -12.57
C VAL A 55 9.25 -2.25 -13.54
N SER A 56 8.35 -2.52 -14.51
CA SER A 56 7.93 -1.52 -15.50
C SER A 56 7.09 -0.39 -14.91
N VAL A 57 6.25 -0.69 -13.91
CA VAL A 57 5.43 0.30 -13.19
C VAL A 57 6.03 0.69 -11.84
N MET A 58 7.23 0.17 -11.51
CA MET A 58 7.88 0.34 -10.21
C MET A 58 6.94 0.07 -9.01
N GLY A 59 6.06 -0.93 -9.15
CA GLY A 59 4.96 -1.15 -8.21
C GLY A 59 4.10 -2.36 -8.56
N PHE A 60 2.90 -2.39 -8.01
CA PHE A 60 1.88 -3.40 -8.30
C PHE A 60 0.88 -2.85 -9.31
N TRP A 61 0.32 -3.74 -10.13
CA TRP A 61 -0.68 -3.35 -11.13
C TRP A 61 -2.00 -2.89 -10.49
N ASP A 62 -2.69 -1.95 -11.14
CA ASP A 62 -3.97 -1.40 -10.67
C ASP A 62 -5.06 -2.48 -10.46
N PHE A 63 -5.07 -3.54 -11.29
CA PHE A 63 -6.03 -4.64 -11.14
C PHE A 63 -5.83 -5.44 -9.84
N MET A 64 -4.62 -5.45 -9.27
CA MET A 64 -4.38 -6.09 -7.97
C MET A 64 -4.94 -5.22 -6.83
N TRP A 65 -4.80 -3.90 -6.93
CA TRP A 65 -5.37 -2.96 -5.96
C TRP A 65 -6.90 -2.93 -5.95
N GLN A 66 -7.54 -3.28 -7.07
CA GLN A 66 -9.00 -3.44 -7.17
C GLN A 66 -9.49 -4.76 -6.57
N ASN A 67 -8.60 -5.73 -6.32
CA ASN A 67 -9.00 -6.95 -5.61
C ASN A 67 -9.00 -6.66 -4.10
N ASP A 68 -10.20 -6.49 -3.53
CA ASP A 68 -10.39 -6.15 -2.12
C ASP A 68 -9.66 -7.09 -1.15
N GLU A 69 -9.64 -8.40 -1.43
CA GLU A 69 -8.96 -9.38 -0.58
C GLU A 69 -7.44 -9.20 -0.62
N TRP A 70 -6.89 -9.05 -1.82
CA TRP A 70 -5.45 -8.86 -2.01
C TRP A 70 -5.00 -7.51 -1.45
N ALA A 71 -5.73 -6.44 -1.76
CA ALA A 71 -5.41 -5.09 -1.32
C ALA A 71 -5.51 -4.97 0.21
N ALA A 72 -6.55 -5.53 0.83
CA ALA A 72 -6.69 -5.54 2.28
C ALA A 72 -5.54 -6.32 2.94
N ARG A 73 -5.16 -7.48 2.39
CA ARG A 73 -4.04 -8.27 2.90
C ARG A 73 -2.72 -7.52 2.78
N ALA A 74 -2.41 -7.00 1.59
CA ALA A 74 -1.19 -6.25 1.31
C ALA A 74 -1.08 -5.02 2.21
N LEU A 75 -2.14 -4.20 2.33
CA LEU A 75 -2.13 -3.01 3.19
C LEU A 75 -1.94 -3.35 4.67
N ASN A 76 -2.49 -4.46 5.14
CA ASN A 76 -2.37 -4.84 6.54
C ASN A 76 -0.99 -5.44 6.85
N GLU A 77 -0.42 -6.19 5.90
CA GLU A 77 0.91 -6.80 6.04
C GLU A 77 2.04 -5.79 5.82
N PHE A 78 1.91 -4.86 4.88
CA PHE A 78 2.90 -3.80 4.62
C PHE A 78 3.07 -2.85 5.81
N ARG A 79 2.08 -2.72 6.69
CA ARG A 79 2.21 -1.99 7.97
C ARG A 79 3.24 -2.59 8.92
N MET A 80 3.59 -3.87 8.75
CA MET A 80 4.67 -4.49 9.51
C MET A 80 6.05 -4.14 8.94
N VAL A 81 6.14 -3.87 7.64
CA VAL A 81 7.40 -3.54 6.93
C VAL A 81 7.70 -2.04 7.01
N PHE A 82 6.68 -1.20 6.86
CA PHE A 82 6.84 0.24 6.82
C PHE A 82 6.48 0.88 8.17
N VAL A 83 7.29 1.85 8.61
CA VAL A 83 6.97 2.69 9.77
C VAL A 83 5.73 3.54 9.48
N VAL A 84 4.60 3.15 10.07
CA VAL A 84 3.30 3.81 9.84
C VAL A 84 3.12 5.05 10.74
N SER A 85 3.87 5.15 11.84
CA SER A 85 3.69 6.22 12.84
C SER A 85 4.96 6.53 13.64
N LEU A 86 5.00 7.72 14.26
CA LEU A 86 6.05 8.10 15.22
C LEU A 86 6.11 7.16 16.43
N SER A 87 4.97 6.64 16.89
CA SER A 87 4.91 5.66 17.98
C SER A 87 5.52 4.31 17.58
N ASP A 88 5.30 3.88 16.33
CA ASP A 88 5.92 2.67 15.80
C ASP A 88 7.45 2.83 15.74
N LEU A 89 7.93 3.95 15.20
CA LEU A 89 9.36 4.28 15.18
C LEU A 89 9.98 4.31 16.58
N ALA A 90 9.31 4.95 17.53
CA ALA A 90 9.77 5.03 18.92
C ALA A 90 9.86 3.64 19.56
N SER A 91 8.89 2.76 19.30
CA SER A 91 8.91 1.40 19.82
C SER A 91 10.11 0.61 19.29
N ARG A 92 10.38 0.68 17.98
CA ARG A 92 11.53 0.04 17.32
C ARG A 92 12.87 0.61 17.82
N ALA A 93 12.93 1.91 18.11
CA ALA A 93 14.09 2.56 18.71
C ALA A 93 14.33 2.11 20.17
N ILE A 94 13.29 1.92 20.98
CA ILE A 94 13.41 1.47 22.37
C ILE A 94 13.99 0.04 22.44
N PHE A 95 13.53 -0.87 21.56
CA PHE A 95 14.07 -2.24 21.51
C PHE A 95 15.55 -2.26 21.12
N SER A 96 15.93 -1.52 20.08
CA SER A 96 17.32 -1.44 19.62
C SER A 96 18.25 -0.78 20.65
N LEU A 97 17.81 0.29 21.32
CA LEU A 97 18.55 0.91 22.42
C LEU A 97 18.66 -0.02 23.64
N GLY A 98 17.60 -0.78 23.94
CA GLY A 98 17.58 -1.79 25.00
C GLY A 98 18.67 -2.85 24.81
N LEU A 99 18.88 -3.33 23.58
CA LEU A 99 19.95 -4.27 23.25
C LEU A 99 21.34 -3.67 23.39
N ILE A 100 21.50 -2.39 23.02
CA ILE A 100 22.77 -1.69 23.19
C ILE A 100 23.09 -1.54 24.68
N LEU A 101 22.10 -1.18 25.51
CA LEU A 101 22.24 -1.01 26.96
C LEU A 101 22.54 -2.33 27.70
N THR A 102 21.87 -3.42 27.35
CA THR A 102 22.17 -4.73 27.96
C THR A 102 23.57 -5.23 27.59
N THR A 103 24.02 -4.92 26.37
CA THR A 103 25.35 -5.34 25.92
C THR A 103 26.50 -4.48 26.43
N THR A 104 26.30 -3.18 26.66
CA THR A 104 27.32 -2.32 27.31
C THR A 104 27.53 -2.72 28.77
N ASN A 105 26.45 -2.95 29.54
CA ASN A 105 26.54 -3.42 30.92
C ASN A 105 27.24 -4.79 31.02
N MET A 106 27.01 -5.67 30.04
CA MET A 106 27.68 -6.97 30.02
C MET A 106 29.17 -6.89 29.67
N LYS A 107 29.59 -5.85 28.94
CA LYS A 107 31.00 -5.57 28.63
C LYS A 107 31.81 -5.23 29.88
N GLU A 108 31.22 -4.54 30.85
CA GLU A 108 31.82 -4.32 32.17
C GLU A 108 31.96 -5.63 32.96
N LEU A 109 30.92 -6.47 32.96
CA LEU A 109 30.94 -7.75 33.67
C LEU A 109 31.95 -8.77 33.07
N LEU A 110 32.17 -8.74 31.76
CA LEU A 110 33.09 -9.65 31.06
C LEU A 110 34.57 -9.22 31.17
N GLN A 111 34.87 -7.98 31.54
CA GLN A 111 36.25 -7.52 31.79
C GLN A 111 36.86 -8.14 33.06
N CYS A 112 36.03 -8.67 33.97
CA CYS A 112 36.48 -9.23 35.25
C CYS A 112 36.83 -10.73 35.23
N LEU A 113 36.74 -11.45 34.10
CA LEU A 113 37.01 -12.91 34.04
C LEU A 113 38.28 -13.26 33.25
N PRO A 114 39.36 -13.73 33.90
CA PRO A 114 40.67 -13.95 33.26
C PRO A 114 40.80 -15.23 32.41
N GLN A 115 39.86 -16.19 32.48
CA GLN A 115 40.12 -17.59 32.06
C GLN A 115 39.44 -18.06 30.75
N GLN A 116 38.67 -17.22 30.02
CA GLN A 116 38.00 -17.61 28.76
C GLN A 116 38.19 -16.57 27.63
N ARG A 117 39.45 -16.21 27.35
CA ARG A 117 39.83 -15.14 26.40
C ARG A 117 39.34 -15.36 24.96
N LEU A 118 39.27 -16.60 24.48
CA LEU A 118 38.86 -16.93 23.11
C LEU A 118 37.32 -16.86 22.92
N ARG A 119 36.56 -17.42 23.88
CA ARG A 119 35.08 -17.40 23.86
C ARG A 119 34.52 -15.99 24.01
N THR A 120 35.18 -15.16 24.81
CA THR A 120 34.83 -13.73 24.98
C THR A 120 35.23 -12.85 23.81
N GLN A 121 36.24 -13.23 23.01
CA GLN A 121 36.56 -12.54 21.77
C GLN A 121 35.54 -12.84 20.67
N CYS A 122 35.17 -14.12 20.51
CA CYS A 122 34.16 -14.54 19.54
C CYS A 122 32.80 -13.90 19.83
N ALA A 123 32.38 -13.87 21.10
CA ALA A 123 31.17 -13.19 21.54
C ALA A 123 31.19 -11.67 21.25
N ARG A 124 32.32 -11.00 21.53
CA ARG A 124 32.49 -9.57 21.22
C ARG A 124 32.44 -9.27 19.73
N LEU A 125 33.01 -10.16 18.91
CA LEU A 125 33.01 -10.03 17.46
C LEU A 125 31.60 -10.23 16.89
N MET A 126 30.91 -11.31 17.28
CA MET A 126 29.52 -11.55 16.85
C MET A 126 28.59 -10.40 17.25
N LEU A 127 28.75 -9.88 18.46
CA LEU A 127 27.92 -8.79 18.94
C LEU A 127 28.19 -7.47 18.17
N ARG A 128 29.45 -7.16 17.88
CA ARG A 128 29.79 -6.02 17.02
C ARG A 128 29.23 -6.20 15.61
N ALA A 129 29.32 -7.42 15.06
CA ALA A 129 28.76 -7.73 13.75
C ALA A 129 27.22 -7.55 13.74
N ALA A 130 26.53 -8.01 14.78
CA ALA A 130 25.08 -7.84 14.93
C ALA A 130 24.68 -6.34 15.01
N HIS A 131 25.35 -5.55 15.86
CA HIS A 131 25.09 -4.10 15.96
C HIS A 131 25.35 -3.36 14.64
N LEU A 132 26.44 -3.69 13.95
CA LEU A 132 26.73 -3.12 12.63
C LEU A 132 25.68 -3.53 11.60
N PHE A 133 25.22 -4.77 11.64
CA PHE A 133 24.16 -5.27 10.76
C PHE A 133 22.83 -4.54 10.99
N PHE A 134 22.35 -4.45 12.24
CA PHE A 134 21.12 -3.72 12.56
C PHE A 134 21.22 -2.23 12.23
N GLY A 135 22.37 -1.60 12.49
CA GLY A 135 22.61 -0.21 12.11
C GLY A 135 22.56 -0.01 10.60
N ALA A 136 23.22 -0.88 9.82
CA ALA A 136 23.19 -0.84 8.36
C ALA A 136 21.78 -1.09 7.81
N TRP A 137 21.06 -2.08 8.34
CA TRP A 137 19.67 -2.37 7.97
C TRP A 137 18.75 -1.18 8.24
N GLY A 138 18.87 -0.55 9.41
CA GLY A 138 18.13 0.66 9.75
C GLY A 138 18.37 1.82 8.78
N VAL A 139 19.61 1.99 8.31
CA VAL A 139 19.94 3.00 7.27
C VAL A 139 19.29 2.67 5.93
N VAL A 140 19.29 1.39 5.52
CA VAL A 140 18.63 0.96 4.27
C VAL A 140 17.12 1.21 4.35
N VAL A 141 16.47 0.77 5.42
CA VAL A 141 15.03 0.97 5.64
C VAL A 141 14.69 2.45 5.67
N LEU A 142 15.46 3.28 6.39
CA LEU A 142 15.27 4.72 6.40
C LEU A 142 15.45 5.35 5.01
N GLY A 143 16.45 4.90 4.24
CA GLY A 143 16.66 5.34 2.87
C GLY A 143 15.51 5.00 1.94
N LEU A 144 14.98 3.78 2.02
CA LEU A 144 13.79 3.35 1.28
C LEU A 144 12.56 4.17 1.68
N HIS A 145 12.40 4.47 2.96
CA HIS A 145 11.32 5.34 3.45
C HIS A 145 11.43 6.78 2.95
N ILE A 146 12.63 7.37 3.00
CA ILE A 146 12.86 8.70 2.46
C ILE A 146 12.59 8.69 0.97
N HIS A 147 13.05 7.67 0.23
CA HIS A 147 12.76 7.54 -1.19
C HIS A 147 11.25 7.45 -1.45
N ALA A 148 10.52 6.58 -0.76
CA ALA A 148 9.08 6.44 -0.89
C ALA A 148 8.32 7.72 -0.47
N SER A 149 8.77 8.43 0.56
CA SER A 149 8.18 9.69 1.01
C SER A 149 8.50 10.87 0.09
N MET A 150 9.60 10.79 -0.65
CA MET A 150 10.04 11.79 -1.62
C MET A 150 9.50 11.50 -3.03
N GLN A 151 9.03 10.28 -3.30
CA GLN A 151 8.29 10.00 -4.51
C GLN A 151 7.07 10.90 -4.53
N PRO A 152 6.89 11.73 -5.58
CA PRO A 152 5.68 12.50 -5.70
C PRO A 152 4.54 11.50 -5.73
N THR A 153 3.62 11.59 -4.76
CA THR A 153 2.29 10.96 -4.89
C THR A 153 1.84 11.33 -6.28
N LEU A 154 1.62 10.34 -7.16
CA LEU A 154 1.30 10.56 -8.57
C LEU A 154 0.23 11.64 -8.60
N SER A 155 0.64 12.88 -8.88
CA SER A 155 -0.29 13.94 -9.13
C SER A 155 -0.76 13.54 -10.51
N GLN A 156 -1.78 12.68 -10.58
CA GLN A 156 -2.69 12.72 -11.70
C GLN A 156 -2.89 14.22 -11.90
N CYS A 157 -2.39 14.73 -13.02
CA CYS A 157 -2.40 16.17 -13.25
C CYS A 157 -3.87 16.51 -13.41
N LEU A 158 -4.53 16.83 -12.29
CA LEU A 158 -5.95 17.09 -12.22
C LEU A 158 -6.15 18.50 -12.74
N LEU A 159 -6.38 18.58 -14.05
CA LEU A 159 -6.70 19.82 -14.70
C LEU A 159 -8.19 20.10 -14.46
N GLN A 160 -8.48 21.19 -13.75
CA GLN A 160 -9.84 21.70 -13.67
C GLN A 160 -10.12 22.53 -14.93
N VAL A 161 -11.08 22.09 -15.75
CA VAL A 161 -11.39 22.78 -17.00
C VAL A 161 -12.12 24.10 -16.71
N ARG A 162 -11.64 25.20 -17.28
CA ARG A 162 -12.29 26.53 -17.20
C ARG A 162 -12.74 26.98 -18.59
N PRO A 163 -14.05 27.01 -18.88
CA PRO A 163 -14.57 27.56 -20.12
C PRO A 163 -14.22 29.05 -20.27
N TRP A 164 -13.96 29.48 -21.50
CA TRP A 164 -13.72 30.90 -21.79
C TRP A 164 -14.95 31.74 -21.43
N ALA A 165 -14.73 32.95 -20.90
CA ALA A 165 -15.75 33.91 -20.48
C ALA A 165 -16.67 33.49 -19.31
N THR A 166 -16.27 32.49 -18.51
CA THR A 166 -16.99 32.10 -17.28
C THR A 166 -16.15 32.37 -16.03
N SER A 167 -16.77 32.84 -14.94
CA SER A 167 -16.09 33.14 -13.68
C SER A 167 -15.96 31.93 -12.74
N ARG A 168 -16.76 30.88 -12.97
CA ARG A 168 -16.75 29.64 -12.19
C ARG A 168 -16.09 28.52 -12.97
N PRO A 169 -15.26 27.68 -12.34
CA PRO A 169 -14.68 26.53 -13.01
C PRO A 169 -15.75 25.46 -13.28
N SER A 170 -15.49 24.56 -14.24
CA SER A 170 -16.40 23.44 -14.52
C SER A 170 -16.34 22.37 -13.41
N CYS A 171 -17.39 21.55 -13.34
CA CYS A 171 -17.47 20.40 -12.42
C CYS A 171 -16.55 19.22 -12.81
N TYR A 172 -15.90 19.32 -13.97
CA TYR A 172 -15.07 18.27 -14.54
C TYR A 172 -13.61 18.50 -14.12
N LEU A 173 -13.05 17.51 -13.45
CA LEU A 173 -11.62 17.39 -13.23
C LEU A 173 -11.11 16.26 -14.13
N VAL A 174 -10.09 16.56 -14.93
CA VAL A 174 -9.49 15.58 -15.84
C VAL A 174 -8.15 15.16 -15.25
N GLY A 175 -8.00 13.88 -14.95
CA GLY A 175 -6.73 13.25 -14.58
C GLY A 175 -5.95 12.87 -15.83
N LEU A 176 -4.77 13.46 -15.97
CA LEU A 176 -3.84 13.20 -17.08
C LEU A 176 -2.67 12.33 -16.61
N ASP A 177 -2.18 11.48 -17.52
CA ASP A 177 -0.83 10.94 -17.43
C ASP A 177 0.16 12.07 -17.75
N CYS A 178 1.00 12.43 -16.78
CA CYS A 178 1.93 13.55 -16.92
C CYS A 178 3.06 13.28 -17.92
N HIS A 179 3.33 12.03 -18.27
CA HIS A 179 4.38 11.66 -19.23
C HIS A 179 3.89 11.72 -20.68
N THR A 180 2.70 11.17 -20.92
CA THR A 180 2.11 11.05 -22.26
C THR A 180 1.08 12.13 -22.57
N SER A 181 0.66 12.90 -21.56
CA SER A 181 -0.42 13.91 -21.65
C SER A 181 -1.76 13.34 -22.10
N THR A 182 -2.00 12.04 -21.92
CA THR A 182 -3.29 11.40 -22.25
C THR A 182 -4.26 11.46 -21.07
N VAL A 183 -5.56 11.54 -21.37
CA VAL A 183 -6.62 11.47 -20.36
C VAL A 183 -6.77 10.05 -19.87
N VAL A 184 -6.44 9.82 -18.60
CA VAL A 184 -6.50 8.50 -17.95
C VAL A 184 -7.65 8.39 -16.96
N GLN A 185 -8.10 9.50 -16.38
CA GLN A 185 -9.20 9.47 -15.43
C GLN A 185 -10.12 10.68 -15.60
N LEU A 186 -11.43 10.46 -15.56
CA LEU A 186 -12.42 11.53 -15.56
C LEU A 186 -13.11 11.60 -14.19
N LEU A 187 -13.05 12.75 -13.54
CA LEU A 187 -13.56 12.95 -12.20
C LEU A 187 -14.58 14.08 -12.19
N ILE A 188 -15.85 13.73 -12.04
CA ILE A 188 -16.99 14.65 -12.12
C ILE A 188 -17.54 14.84 -10.72
N ARG A 189 -17.58 16.09 -10.21
CA ARG A 189 -18.00 16.36 -8.83
C ARG A 189 -18.93 17.55 -8.74
N HIS A 190 -19.96 17.44 -7.89
CA HIS A 190 -20.84 18.55 -7.52
C HIS A 190 -21.57 19.19 -8.70
N CYS A 191 -22.04 18.37 -9.65
CA CYS A 191 -22.73 18.84 -10.85
C CYS A 191 -24.24 18.50 -10.79
N PRO A 192 -25.11 19.48 -10.50
CA PRO A 192 -26.55 19.23 -10.31
C PRO A 192 -27.32 19.03 -11.63
N THR A 193 -26.70 19.32 -12.77
CA THR A 193 -27.26 19.13 -14.13
C THR A 193 -26.14 18.59 -15.01
N LEU A 194 -25.81 17.31 -14.84
CA LEU A 194 -24.72 16.64 -15.53
C LEU A 194 -25.22 16.05 -16.85
N GLU A 195 -24.59 16.48 -17.95
CA GLU A 195 -24.79 15.93 -19.29
C GLU A 195 -23.45 15.40 -19.78
N ILE A 196 -23.35 14.10 -20.04
CA ILE A 196 -22.09 13.50 -20.51
C ILE A 196 -21.95 13.77 -22.01
N PRO A 197 -20.92 14.52 -22.44
CA PRO A 197 -20.81 14.91 -23.84
C PRO A 197 -20.21 13.77 -24.71
N PRO A 198 -20.55 13.72 -26.01
CA PRO A 198 -20.01 12.75 -26.96
C PRO A 198 -18.48 12.83 -27.12
N SER A 199 -17.86 13.94 -26.69
CA SER A 199 -16.40 14.08 -26.70
C SER A 199 -15.67 13.06 -25.84
N ILE A 200 -16.37 12.37 -24.91
CA ILE A 200 -15.79 11.29 -24.11
C ILE A 200 -15.22 10.15 -24.98
N SER A 201 -15.80 9.92 -26.16
CA SER A 201 -15.31 8.94 -27.16
C SER A 201 -13.87 9.19 -27.61
N LYS A 202 -13.36 10.43 -27.48
CA LYS A 202 -11.98 10.76 -27.88
C LYS A 202 -10.92 10.22 -26.92
N PHE A 203 -11.31 9.85 -25.70
CA PHE A 203 -10.40 9.46 -24.64
C PHE A 203 -10.13 7.94 -24.65
N HIS A 204 -9.34 7.47 -25.61
CA HIS A 204 -9.04 6.04 -25.80
C HIS A 204 -8.18 5.42 -24.69
N SER A 205 -7.39 6.25 -23.99
CA SER A 205 -6.56 5.84 -22.85
C SER A 205 -7.27 6.02 -21.51
N LEU A 206 -8.59 6.20 -21.50
CA LEU A 206 -9.35 6.39 -20.28
C LEU A 206 -9.40 5.09 -19.49
N HIS A 207 -8.87 5.09 -18.27
CA HIS A 207 -8.88 3.96 -17.34
C HIS A 207 -10.11 3.97 -16.43
N GLY A 208 -10.66 5.13 -16.08
CA GLY A 208 -11.83 5.14 -15.22
C GLY A 208 -12.57 6.47 -15.13
N VAL A 209 -13.85 6.37 -14.76
CA VAL A 209 -14.74 7.52 -14.58
C VAL A 209 -15.34 7.48 -13.18
N LYS A 210 -15.27 8.61 -12.49
CA LYS A 210 -15.82 8.75 -11.14
C LYS A 210 -16.72 9.97 -11.05
N VAL A 211 -18.00 9.72 -10.77
CA VAL A 211 -19.03 10.73 -10.58
C VAL A 211 -19.40 10.78 -9.11
N TYR A 212 -19.31 11.96 -8.51
CA TYR A 212 -19.59 12.18 -7.10
C TYR A 212 -20.57 13.34 -6.88
N ASN A 213 -21.59 13.11 -6.05
CA ASN A 213 -22.53 14.13 -5.58
C ASN A 213 -23.09 14.99 -6.74
N SER A 214 -23.66 14.34 -7.75
CA SER A 214 -24.09 14.95 -9.01
C SER A 214 -25.41 14.34 -9.49
N THR A 215 -26.13 15.03 -10.38
CA THR A 215 -27.36 14.52 -10.99
C THR A 215 -27.15 14.38 -12.50
N ILE A 216 -27.13 13.14 -13.00
CA ILE A 216 -27.08 12.83 -14.43
C ILE A 216 -28.46 13.13 -15.01
N VAL A 217 -28.50 14.14 -15.88
CA VAL A 217 -29.69 14.55 -16.64
C VAL A 217 -29.70 13.81 -17.98
N ASP A 218 -28.54 13.75 -18.64
CA ASP A 218 -28.39 13.13 -19.95
C ASP A 218 -27.07 12.36 -20.07
N TRP A 219 -27.16 11.14 -20.58
CA TRP A 219 -26.04 10.28 -20.94
C TRP A 219 -26.55 9.27 -21.98
N ASP A 220 -26.53 9.76 -23.22
CA ASP A 220 -27.07 9.08 -24.38
C ASP A 220 -26.06 8.10 -25.02
N ASP A 221 -26.52 7.42 -26.08
CA ASP A 221 -25.71 6.47 -26.85
C ASP A 221 -24.50 7.13 -27.55
N SER A 222 -24.55 8.45 -27.78
CA SER A 222 -23.47 9.19 -28.42
C SER A 222 -22.23 9.31 -27.52
N ALA A 223 -22.43 9.18 -26.21
CA ALA A 223 -21.41 9.17 -25.18
C ALA A 223 -21.25 7.79 -24.53
N ALA A 224 -21.63 6.71 -25.23
CA ALA A 224 -21.56 5.35 -24.71
C ALA A 224 -20.13 4.86 -24.51
N PHE A 225 -19.94 4.02 -23.48
CA PHE A 225 -18.71 3.23 -23.36
C PHE A 225 -18.74 2.07 -24.33
N THR A 226 -17.70 1.97 -25.16
CA THR A 226 -17.57 0.96 -26.21
C THR A 226 -16.18 0.33 -26.21
N SER A 227 -16.05 -0.92 -26.64
CA SER A 227 -14.74 -1.57 -26.78
C SER A 227 -13.87 -0.86 -27.84
N GLU A 228 -14.48 -0.25 -28.86
CA GLU A 228 -13.76 0.54 -29.87
C GLU A 228 -13.17 1.84 -29.30
N ASN A 229 -13.99 2.65 -28.60
CA ASN A 229 -13.57 3.97 -28.15
C ASN A 229 -12.87 3.96 -26.77
N HIS A 230 -13.16 2.98 -25.92
CA HIS A 230 -12.66 2.92 -24.54
C HIS A 230 -12.09 1.53 -24.18
N PRO A 231 -11.12 0.99 -24.93
CA PRO A 231 -10.62 -0.37 -24.72
C PRO A 231 -9.92 -0.59 -23.36
N ASN A 232 -9.42 0.50 -22.75
CA ASN A 232 -8.65 0.48 -21.51
C ASN A 232 -9.46 0.87 -20.27
N VAL A 233 -10.78 1.07 -20.39
CA VAL A 233 -11.59 1.45 -19.24
C VAL A 233 -11.76 0.25 -18.31
N LEU A 234 -11.44 0.45 -17.03
CA LEU A 234 -11.40 -0.59 -16.00
C LEU A 234 -12.49 -0.38 -14.95
N SER A 235 -12.79 0.88 -14.61
CA SER A 235 -13.67 1.20 -13.48
C SER A 235 -14.63 2.37 -13.71
N LEU A 236 -15.85 2.23 -13.19
CA LEU A 236 -16.90 3.24 -13.16
C LEU A 236 -17.46 3.37 -11.74
N TYR A 237 -17.31 4.55 -11.14
CA TYR A 237 -17.81 4.84 -9.80
C TYR A 237 -18.91 5.89 -9.84
N LEU A 238 -20.13 5.53 -9.44
CA LEU A 238 -21.27 6.45 -9.29
C LEU A 238 -21.67 6.53 -7.82
N VAL A 239 -21.17 7.57 -7.13
CA VAL A 239 -21.34 7.75 -5.68
C VAL A 239 -22.15 9.00 -5.37
N ARG A 240 -23.27 8.86 -4.65
CA ARG A 240 -24.23 9.96 -4.40
C ARG A 240 -24.69 10.59 -5.71
N VAL A 241 -25.09 9.76 -6.65
CA VAL A 241 -25.52 10.18 -7.99
C VAL A 241 -27.01 9.97 -8.15
N ASN A 242 -27.69 10.99 -8.67
CA ASN A 242 -29.10 10.92 -9.02
C ASN A 242 -29.22 10.78 -10.54
N MET A 243 -29.98 9.80 -11.03
CA MET A 243 -30.22 9.51 -12.43
C MET A 243 -31.65 9.89 -12.79
N THR A 244 -31.86 10.42 -13.99
CA THR A 244 -33.21 10.69 -14.53
C THR A 244 -34.05 9.40 -14.45
N ASP A 245 -35.24 9.51 -13.84
CA ASP A 245 -36.20 8.42 -13.60
C ASP A 245 -35.69 7.21 -12.79
N GLY A 246 -34.47 7.28 -12.24
CA GLY A 246 -33.86 6.17 -11.48
C GLY A 246 -33.54 4.95 -12.36
N VAL A 247 -33.29 5.19 -13.65
CA VAL A 247 -32.90 4.16 -14.63
C VAL A 247 -31.44 4.33 -14.99
N LEU A 248 -30.76 3.22 -15.30
CA LEU A 248 -29.38 3.24 -15.77
C LEU A 248 -29.32 3.92 -17.16
N PRO A 249 -28.45 4.91 -17.39
CA PRO A 249 -28.43 5.65 -18.65
C PRO A 249 -28.03 4.81 -19.87
N ALA A 250 -28.50 5.20 -21.05
CA ALA A 250 -28.31 4.47 -22.30
C ALA A 250 -26.82 4.35 -22.69
N GLY A 251 -25.99 5.33 -22.35
CA GLY A 251 -24.54 5.25 -22.57
C GLY A 251 -23.82 4.12 -21.80
N LEU A 252 -24.50 3.45 -20.86
CA LEU A 252 -24.00 2.25 -20.16
C LEU A 252 -24.62 0.94 -20.69
N HIS A 253 -25.51 1.01 -21.68
CA HIS A 253 -26.21 -0.13 -22.28
C HIS A 253 -25.72 -0.45 -23.70
N SER A 254 -24.46 -0.10 -24.02
CA SER A 254 -23.89 -0.40 -25.33
C SER A 254 -23.83 -1.91 -25.58
N LEU A 255 -24.17 -2.33 -26.80
CA LEU A 255 -24.00 -3.71 -27.27
C LEU A 255 -22.52 -4.10 -27.41
N ASP A 256 -21.63 -3.12 -27.59
CA ASP A 256 -20.18 -3.30 -27.68
C ASP A 256 -19.52 -2.87 -26.37
N PHE A 257 -19.97 -3.43 -25.23
CA PHE A 257 -19.49 -2.98 -23.91
C PHE A 257 -18.00 -3.32 -23.71
N PRO A 258 -17.21 -2.47 -23.02
CA PRO A 258 -15.77 -2.71 -22.89
C PRO A 258 -15.47 -3.97 -22.05
N PRO A 259 -14.72 -4.96 -22.57
CA PRO A 259 -14.50 -6.24 -21.88
C PRO A 259 -13.61 -6.14 -20.62
N ASN A 260 -12.93 -5.01 -20.45
CA ASN A 260 -12.05 -4.76 -19.31
C ASN A 260 -12.74 -3.97 -18.18
N LEU A 261 -13.96 -3.45 -18.40
CA LEU A 261 -14.72 -2.72 -17.40
C LEU A 261 -15.33 -3.70 -16.39
N ARG A 262 -14.56 -4.04 -15.37
CA ARG A 262 -14.93 -5.07 -14.38
C ARG A 262 -15.46 -4.50 -13.08
N ASP A 263 -15.13 -3.25 -12.78
CA ASP A 263 -15.47 -2.61 -11.52
C ASP A 263 -16.51 -1.51 -11.75
N ILE A 264 -17.78 -1.81 -11.45
CA ILE A 264 -18.89 -0.86 -11.54
C ILE A 264 -19.53 -0.73 -10.17
N GLU A 265 -19.32 0.43 -9.54
CA GLU A 265 -19.83 0.71 -8.20
C GLU A 265 -20.95 1.74 -8.21
N PHE A 266 -22.10 1.37 -7.66
CA PHE A 266 -23.20 2.28 -7.37
C PHE A 266 -23.35 2.43 -5.85
N CYS A 267 -23.15 3.65 -5.34
CA CYS A 267 -23.22 3.92 -3.91
C CYS A 267 -24.14 5.10 -3.62
N VAL A 268 -25.19 4.89 -2.82
CA VAL A 268 -26.14 5.97 -2.44
C VAL A 268 -26.72 6.67 -3.68
N THR A 269 -27.28 5.88 -4.61
CA THR A 269 -27.94 6.38 -5.83
C THR A 269 -29.46 6.21 -5.74
N ASN A 270 -30.22 6.80 -6.67
CA ASN A 270 -31.66 6.57 -6.82
C ASN A 270 -32.00 5.46 -7.83
N LEU A 271 -31.01 4.63 -8.21
CA LEU A 271 -31.18 3.57 -9.20
C LEU A 271 -32.19 2.53 -8.67
N GLN A 272 -33.25 2.28 -9.42
CA GLN A 272 -34.35 1.40 -8.98
C GLN A 272 -34.05 -0.08 -9.27
N ALA A 273 -33.39 -0.37 -10.40
CA ALA A 273 -33.02 -1.70 -10.81
C ALA A 273 -31.72 -1.68 -11.61
N ILE A 274 -30.91 -2.73 -11.45
CA ILE A 274 -29.74 -3.01 -12.29
C ILE A 274 -30.20 -3.97 -13.39
N PRO A 275 -29.93 -3.69 -14.67
CA PRO A 275 -30.24 -4.62 -15.77
C PRO A 275 -29.56 -5.97 -15.55
N GLN A 276 -30.28 -7.07 -15.84
CA GLN A 276 -29.76 -8.44 -15.68
C GLN A 276 -28.71 -8.83 -16.72
N ASP A 277 -28.50 -7.98 -17.72
CA ASP A 277 -27.59 -8.14 -18.85
C ASP A 277 -26.33 -7.28 -18.72
N LEU A 278 -26.19 -6.52 -17.63
CA LEU A 278 -25.02 -5.67 -17.40
C LEU A 278 -23.72 -6.47 -17.24
N ASP A 279 -23.79 -7.73 -16.82
CA ASP A 279 -22.68 -8.69 -16.68
C ASP A 279 -22.48 -9.59 -17.91
N LEU A 280 -23.41 -9.53 -18.88
CA LEU A 280 -23.41 -10.37 -20.08
C LEU A 280 -22.82 -9.67 -21.32
N ASN A 281 -22.57 -8.36 -21.24
CA ASN A 281 -21.99 -7.56 -22.32
C ASN A 281 -20.47 -7.39 -22.20
#